data_AF-A0A838UIP6-F1
#
_entry.id   AF-A0A838UIP6-F1
#
_cell.length_a   1.000
_cell.length_b   1.000
_cell.length_c   1.000
_cell.angle_alpha   90.00
_cell.angle_beta   90.00
_cell.angle_gamma   90.00
#
_symmetry.space_group_name_H-M   'P 1'
#
loop_
_entity.id
_entity.type
_entity.pdbx_description
1 polymer ?
#
loop_
_entity_poly.entity_id
_entity_poly.type
_entity_poly.pdbx_seq_one_letter_code
_entity_poly.pdbx_strand_id
1 'polypeptide(L)'
;EGSSPEPSEAELAGAATADSGPKGRACDMARWLQSALRKDPLVQAAVAQVRPTPGSAGKAIMVWNGDWVRSHGEEGKGLAAVREAILWEIAFAPAACRSEPVSGLVLISLSQSPGAPQLAVGLAAWRWSDLLTPRRSASADTAR
;
A
#
# COMPACT_ATOMS: atom_id res chain seq x y z
N GLU A 1 -22.19 11.20 3.04
CA GLU A 1 -21.01 11.55 2.22
C GLU A 1 -19.85 10.68 2.66
N GLY A 2 -19.51 9.68 1.85
CA GLY A 2 -18.47 8.70 2.18
C GLY A 2 -17.16 9.13 1.57
N SER A 3 -16.31 9.81 2.34
CA SER A 3 -14.93 10.07 1.94
C SER A 3 -14.20 8.74 1.79
N SER A 4 -13.96 8.33 0.55
CA SER A 4 -13.00 7.27 0.27
C SER A 4 -11.65 7.70 0.86
N PRO A 5 -10.88 6.80 1.50
CA PRO A 5 -9.62 7.16 2.16
C PRO A 5 -8.51 7.33 1.10
N GLU A 6 -8.64 8.37 0.26
CA GLU A 6 -7.57 8.79 -0.63
C GLU A 6 -6.46 9.50 0.16
N PRO A 7 -5.18 9.29 -0.17
CA PRO A 7 -4.09 10.01 0.48
C PRO A 7 -4.15 11.49 0.09
N SER A 8 -3.91 12.39 1.06
CA SER A 8 -3.84 13.82 0.79
C SER A 8 -2.57 14.20 0.02
N GLU A 9 -2.59 15.33 -0.68
CA GLU A 9 -1.44 15.81 -1.47
C GLU A 9 -0.20 16.07 -0.60
N ALA A 10 -0.40 16.57 0.62
CA ALA A 10 0.68 16.78 1.59
C ALA A 10 1.31 15.46 2.05
N GLU A 11 0.51 14.42 2.28
CA GLU A 11 1.02 13.09 2.64
C GLU A 11 1.77 12.44 1.47
N LEU A 12 1.29 12.62 0.24
CA LEU A 12 1.98 12.15 -0.96
C LEU A 12 3.32 12.88 -1.18
N ALA A 13 3.36 14.20 -0.96
CA ALA A 13 4.59 15.00 -1.08
C ALA A 13 5.67 14.59 -0.06
N GLY A 14 5.27 14.14 1.13
CA GLY A 14 6.17 13.66 2.18
C GLY A 14 6.44 12.15 2.14
N ALA A 15 5.86 11.41 1.20
CA ALA A 15 5.94 9.95 1.19
C ALA A 15 7.31 9.45 0.74
N ALA A 16 7.78 8.39 1.38
CA ALA A 16 8.96 7.67 0.94
C ALA A 16 8.62 6.86 -0.32
N THR A 17 9.46 6.89 -1.35
CA THR A 17 9.31 5.99 -2.50
C THR A 17 10.20 4.78 -2.34
N ALA A 18 9.79 3.62 -2.86
CA ALA A 18 10.61 2.38 -2.81
C ALA A 18 11.97 2.49 -3.52
N ASP A 19 12.15 3.49 -4.39
CA ASP A 19 13.41 3.78 -5.05
C ASP A 19 14.30 4.74 -4.23
N SER A 20 13.75 5.40 -3.21
CA SER A 20 14.44 6.32 -2.32
C SER A 20 15.00 5.60 -1.09
N GLY A 21 16.28 5.81 -0.79
CA GLY A 21 16.93 5.27 0.40
C GLY A 21 18.25 4.53 0.09
N PRO A 22 19.10 4.29 1.11
CA PRO A 22 20.37 3.61 0.94
C PRO A 22 20.18 2.23 0.30
N LYS A 23 20.78 2.02 -0.87
CA LYS A 23 20.72 0.73 -1.56
C LYS A 23 21.55 -0.30 -0.78
N GLY A 24 20.99 -1.48 -0.52
CA GLY A 24 21.70 -2.57 0.16
C GLY A 24 21.52 -2.65 1.68
N ARG A 25 20.51 -1.98 2.26
CA ARG A 25 20.06 -2.33 3.61
C ARG A 25 19.55 -3.78 3.58
N ALA A 26 19.82 -4.54 4.64
CA ALA A 26 19.39 -5.93 4.73
C ALA A 26 17.85 -6.11 4.62
N CYS A 27 17.07 -5.04 4.86
CA CYS A 27 15.62 -5.07 4.93
C CYS A 27 14.94 -3.96 4.09
N ASP A 28 15.36 -3.77 2.83
CA ASP A 28 14.66 -2.87 1.90
C ASP A 28 13.35 -3.50 1.37
N MET A 29 12.38 -3.64 2.27
CA MET A 29 11.06 -4.24 2.00
C MET A 29 10.25 -3.46 0.97
N ALA A 30 10.39 -2.13 0.93
CA ALA A 30 9.69 -1.30 -0.06
C ALA A 30 10.16 -1.65 -1.48
N ARG A 31 11.48 -1.74 -1.70
CA ARG A 31 12.03 -2.15 -3.00
C ARG A 31 11.73 -3.60 -3.34
N TRP A 32 11.74 -4.51 -2.36
CA TRP A 32 11.33 -5.90 -2.56
C TRP A 32 9.89 -5.94 -3.07
N LEU A 33 8.94 -5.37 -2.32
CA LEU A 33 7.53 -5.33 -2.71
C LEU A 33 7.34 -4.70 -4.09
N GLN A 34 7.99 -3.57 -4.35
CA GLN A 34 7.94 -2.94 -5.67
C GLN A 34 8.39 -3.89 -6.78
N SER A 35 9.46 -4.63 -6.55
CA SER A 35 10.03 -5.55 -7.55
C SER A 35 9.14 -6.78 -7.77
N ALA A 36 8.50 -7.30 -6.71
CA ALA A 36 7.57 -8.42 -6.79
C ALA A 36 6.26 -8.04 -7.49
N LEU A 37 5.62 -6.95 -7.05
CA LEU A 37 4.33 -6.49 -7.58
C LEU A 37 4.41 -6.04 -9.04
N ARG A 38 5.55 -5.49 -9.48
CA ARG A 38 5.81 -5.19 -10.90
C ARG A 38 5.77 -6.42 -11.80
N LYS A 39 6.09 -7.60 -11.27
CA LYS A 39 6.19 -8.86 -12.03
C LYS A 39 4.91 -9.70 -11.94
N ASP A 40 3.99 -9.36 -11.05
CA ASP A 40 2.77 -10.13 -10.82
C ASP A 40 1.66 -9.72 -11.80
N PRO A 41 1.24 -10.60 -12.73
CA PRO A 41 0.23 -10.27 -13.72
C PRO A 41 -1.17 -10.05 -13.13
N LEU A 42 -1.50 -10.68 -12.00
CA LEU A 42 -2.79 -10.50 -11.32
C LEU A 42 -2.85 -9.13 -10.65
N VAL A 43 -1.73 -8.69 -10.07
CA VAL A 43 -1.60 -7.32 -9.52
C VAL A 43 -1.77 -6.29 -10.63
N GLN A 44 -1.08 -6.47 -11.76
CA GLN A 44 -1.18 -5.55 -12.91
C GLN A 44 -2.62 -5.49 -13.45
N ALA A 45 -3.29 -6.64 -13.59
CA ALA A 45 -4.68 -6.71 -14.04
C ALA A 45 -5.67 -6.09 -13.05
N ALA A 46 -5.45 -6.25 -11.74
CA ALA A 46 -6.29 -5.64 -10.71
C ALA A 46 -6.17 -4.12 -10.72
N VAL A 47 -4.97 -3.59 -10.83
CA VAL A 47 -4.72 -2.14 -10.82
C VAL A 47 -5.24 -1.48 -12.10
N ALA A 48 -5.14 -2.14 -13.26
CA ALA A 48 -5.70 -1.62 -14.50
C ALA A 48 -7.23 -1.46 -14.48
N GLN A 49 -7.94 -2.19 -13.62
CA GLN A 49 -9.39 -2.08 -13.44
C GLN A 49 -9.78 -0.88 -12.57
N VAL A 50 -8.88 -0.42 -11.71
CA VAL A 50 -9.06 0.81 -10.93
C VAL A 50 -8.85 2.00 -11.87
N ARG A 51 -9.92 2.40 -12.56
CA ARG A 51 -9.86 3.55 -13.48
C ARG A 51 -9.37 4.79 -12.70
N PRO A 52 -8.35 5.51 -13.19
CA PRO A 52 -8.07 6.83 -12.68
C PRO A 52 -9.28 7.74 -12.98
N THR A 53 -9.82 8.40 -11.97
CA THR A 53 -10.85 9.43 -12.19
C THR A 53 -10.23 10.54 -13.06
N PRO A 54 -10.90 11.02 -14.13
CA PRO A 54 -10.37 12.11 -14.96
C PRO A 54 -9.94 13.31 -14.10
N GLY A 55 -8.70 13.77 -14.25
CA GLY A 55 -8.07 14.79 -13.38
C GLY A 55 -7.22 14.22 -12.23
N SER A 56 -7.13 12.90 -12.07
CA SER A 56 -6.36 12.21 -11.03
C SER A 56 -5.03 11.68 -11.52
N ALA A 57 -4.40 12.37 -12.47
CA ALA A 57 -3.10 11.98 -13.01
C ALA A 57 -2.12 11.71 -11.84
N GLY A 58 -1.74 10.44 -11.66
CA GLY A 58 -0.76 10.04 -10.66
C GLY A 58 -1.23 9.95 -9.20
N LYS A 59 -2.53 9.97 -8.89
CA LYS A 59 -2.95 9.78 -7.49
C LYS A 59 -2.72 8.34 -7.05
N ALA A 60 -1.86 8.15 -6.06
CA ALA A 60 -1.57 6.84 -5.50
C ALA A 60 -2.83 6.22 -4.89
N ILE A 61 -3.03 4.92 -5.14
CA ILE A 61 -4.15 4.15 -4.62
C ILE A 61 -3.82 3.75 -3.18
N MET A 62 -4.55 4.26 -2.20
CA MET A 62 -4.41 3.79 -0.81
C MET A 62 -4.87 2.34 -0.69
N VAL A 63 -3.98 1.44 -0.29
CA VAL A 63 -4.31 0.01 -0.09
C VAL A 63 -4.31 -0.38 1.37
N TRP A 64 -3.58 0.31 2.23
CA TRP A 64 -3.56 0.08 3.68
C TRP A 64 -3.17 1.34 4.45
N ASN A 65 -3.97 1.69 5.46
CA ASN A 65 -3.76 2.84 6.35
C ASN A 65 -4.07 2.48 7.82
N GLY A 66 -3.49 1.38 8.29
CA GLY A 66 -3.81 0.78 9.59
C GLY A 66 -4.84 -0.34 9.51
N ASP A 67 -5.69 -0.31 8.49
CA ASP A 67 -6.53 -1.42 8.05
C ASP A 67 -6.48 -1.53 6.52
N TRP A 68 -6.76 -2.72 5.99
CA TRP A 68 -6.83 -2.93 4.54
C TRP A 68 -8.01 -2.15 3.96
N VAL A 69 -7.72 -1.20 3.07
CA VAL A 69 -8.76 -0.40 2.42
C VAL A 69 -9.60 -1.31 1.52
N ARG A 70 -10.92 -1.24 1.74
CA ARG A 70 -11.94 -1.91 0.92
C ARG A 70 -12.72 -0.80 0.21
N SER A 71 -12.60 -0.66 -1.10
CA SER A 71 -13.41 0.30 -1.87
C SER A 71 -14.82 -0.27 -2.09
N HIS A 72 -15.84 0.59 -1.94
CA HIS A 72 -17.27 0.24 -2.09
C HIS A 72 -17.80 0.33 -3.54
N GLY A 73 -16.93 0.41 -4.55
CA GLY A 73 -17.31 0.64 -5.95
C GLY A 73 -16.79 -0.38 -6.96
N GLU A 74 -16.20 -1.49 -6.51
CA GLU A 74 -15.66 -2.55 -7.37
C GLU A 74 -16.59 -3.76 -7.31
N GLU A 75 -17.64 -3.78 -8.12
CA GLU A 75 -18.43 -4.99 -8.37
C GLU A 75 -17.52 -6.05 -9.05
N GLY A 76 -16.70 -6.75 -8.24
CA GLY A 76 -15.66 -7.71 -8.63
C GLY A 76 -14.72 -8.10 -7.47
N LYS A 77 -13.63 -8.85 -7.76
CA LYS A 77 -12.55 -9.20 -6.78
C LYS A 77 -11.71 -7.98 -6.36
N GLY A 78 -11.73 -6.92 -7.16
CA GLY A 78 -11.05 -5.67 -6.91
C GLY A 78 -9.54 -5.75 -6.64
N LEU A 79 -9.03 -4.88 -5.76
CA LEU A 79 -7.65 -4.91 -5.27
C LEU A 79 -7.30 -6.15 -4.41
N ALA A 80 -8.09 -7.22 -4.39
CA ALA A 80 -7.79 -8.41 -3.58
C ALA A 80 -6.47 -9.08 -3.97
N ALA A 81 -6.17 -9.19 -5.27
CA ALA A 81 -4.89 -9.74 -5.73
C ALA A 81 -3.70 -8.91 -5.24
N VAL A 82 -3.86 -7.58 -5.18
CA VAL A 82 -2.85 -6.66 -4.64
C VAL A 82 -2.60 -6.92 -3.16
N ARG A 83 -3.68 -7.03 -2.37
CA ARG A 83 -3.59 -7.31 -0.93
C ARG A 83 -2.95 -8.67 -0.67
N GLU A 84 -3.38 -9.70 -1.39
CA GLU A 84 -2.85 -11.06 -1.26
C GLU A 84 -1.36 -11.11 -1.59
N ALA A 85 -0.94 -10.51 -2.71
CA ALA A 85 0.48 -10.45 -3.08
C ALA A 85 1.31 -9.73 -2.01
N ILE A 86 0.88 -8.57 -1.52
CA ILE A 86 1.58 -7.85 -0.45
C ILE A 86 1.68 -8.69 0.82
N LEU A 87 0.57 -9.34 1.22
CA LEU A 87 0.54 -10.20 2.41
C LEU A 87 1.55 -11.35 2.29
N TRP A 88 1.63 -12.03 1.15
CA TRP A 88 2.57 -13.12 0.95
C TRP A 88 4.03 -12.67 1.00
N GLU A 89 4.37 -11.61 0.26
CA GLU A 89 5.73 -11.07 0.24
C GLU A 89 6.18 -10.64 1.65
N ILE A 90 5.29 -10.01 2.43
CA ILE A 90 5.59 -9.65 3.82
C ILE A 90 5.66 -10.89 4.70
N ALA A 91 4.72 -11.84 4.58
CA ALA A 91 4.66 -13.02 5.44
C ALA A 91 5.93 -13.88 5.35
N PHE A 92 6.54 -13.97 4.16
CA PHE A 92 7.76 -14.73 3.92
C PHE A 92 9.07 -13.97 4.15
N ALA A 93 9.01 -12.66 4.40
CA ALA A 93 10.21 -11.89 4.72
C ALA A 93 10.80 -12.27 6.10
N PRO A 94 12.13 -12.15 6.30
CA PRO A 94 12.76 -12.37 7.60
C PRO A 94 12.12 -11.54 8.71
N ALA A 95 11.98 -12.12 9.92
CA ALA A 95 11.29 -11.46 11.04
C ALA A 95 11.88 -10.08 11.39
N ALA A 96 13.21 -9.94 11.30
CA ALA A 96 13.89 -8.66 11.49
C ALA A 96 13.43 -7.58 10.50
N CYS A 97 13.23 -7.96 9.22
CA CYS A 97 12.78 -7.03 8.18
C CYS A 97 11.32 -6.65 8.33
N ARG A 98 10.47 -7.60 8.71
CA ARG A 98 9.06 -7.30 9.01
C ARG A 98 8.91 -6.33 10.18
N SER A 99 9.89 -6.34 11.09
CA SER A 99 9.88 -5.55 12.31
C SER A 99 10.58 -4.19 12.16
N GLU A 100 11.14 -3.84 11.00
CA GLU A 100 11.80 -2.53 10.83
C GLU A 100 10.75 -1.40 10.99
N PRO A 101 11.02 -0.38 11.84
CA PRO A 101 10.15 0.77 11.96
C PRO A 101 10.10 1.56 10.65
N VAL A 102 8.89 1.90 10.23
CA VAL A 102 8.59 2.73 9.06
C VAL A 102 7.80 3.95 9.53
N SER A 103 8.09 5.11 8.95
CA SER A 103 7.42 6.37 9.27
C SER A 103 6.79 6.95 8.01
N GLY A 104 5.54 7.40 8.13
CA GLY A 104 4.78 8.00 7.04
C GLY A 104 4.34 7.00 5.96
N LEU A 105 3.88 7.54 4.84
CA LEU A 105 3.47 6.75 3.68
C LEU A 105 4.69 6.25 2.89
N VAL A 106 4.55 5.02 2.39
CA VAL A 106 5.43 4.44 1.38
C VAL A 106 4.66 4.33 0.07
N LEU A 107 5.25 4.83 -1.01
CA LEU A 107 4.76 4.71 -2.38
C LEU A 107 5.48 3.58 -3.12
N ILE A 108 4.70 2.63 -3.61
CA ILE A 108 5.16 1.50 -4.42
C ILE A 108 4.74 1.73 -5.86
N SER A 109 5.71 1.98 -6.76
CA SER A 109 5.42 2.23 -8.17
C SER A 109 5.32 0.94 -8.96
N LEU A 110 4.21 0.76 -9.69
CA LEU A 110 3.92 -0.48 -10.41
C LEU A 110 4.53 -0.53 -11.82
N SER A 111 5.16 0.55 -12.26
CA SER A 111 6.06 0.54 -13.42
C SER A 111 7.16 1.60 -13.25
N GLN A 112 8.08 1.67 -14.21
CA GLN A 112 9.15 2.68 -14.25
C GLN A 112 8.75 3.93 -15.07
N SER A 113 7.58 3.93 -15.68
CA SER A 113 7.13 5.03 -16.55
C SER A 113 6.75 6.25 -15.71
N PRO A 114 7.00 7.48 -16.20
CA PRO A 114 6.45 8.68 -15.59
C PRO A 114 4.93 8.57 -15.45
N GLY A 115 4.39 8.89 -14.28
CA GLY A 115 2.95 8.78 -14.01
C GLY A 115 2.43 7.34 -13.86
N ALA A 116 3.31 6.36 -13.65
CA ALA A 116 2.93 4.99 -13.35
C ALA A 116 1.92 4.92 -12.18
N PRO A 117 0.98 3.96 -12.19
CA PRO A 117 0.15 3.68 -11.03
C PRO A 117 1.02 3.40 -9.79
N GLN A 118 0.68 4.04 -8.68
CA GLN A 118 1.34 3.87 -7.40
C GLN A 118 0.37 3.33 -6.37
N LEU A 119 0.87 2.49 -5.48
CA LEU A 119 0.15 2.06 -4.28
C LEU A 119 0.69 2.84 -3.09
N ALA A 120 -0.20 3.35 -2.25
CA ALA A 120 0.14 3.98 -0.98
C ALA A 120 -0.15 3.01 0.18
N VAL A 121 0.85 2.85 1.04
CA VAL A 121 0.80 2.03 2.26
C VAL A 121 1.42 2.83 3.39
N GLY A 122 0.70 2.98 4.50
CA GLY A 122 1.32 3.46 5.73
C GLY A 122 0.42 4.24 6.67
N LEU A 123 1.07 4.66 7.75
CA LEU A 123 0.56 5.50 8.83
C LEU A 123 1.69 6.43 9.27
N ALA A 124 1.46 7.29 10.26
CA ALA A 124 2.52 8.12 10.85
C ALA A 124 3.73 7.28 11.34
N ALA A 125 3.48 6.15 12.00
CA ALA A 125 4.49 5.18 12.41
C ALA A 125 3.91 3.75 12.39
N TRP A 126 4.65 2.80 11.83
CA TRP A 126 4.20 1.42 11.63
C TRP A 126 5.37 0.47 11.37
N ARG A 127 5.09 -0.82 11.24
CA ARG A 127 6.03 -1.86 10.79
C ARG A 127 5.40 -2.67 9.68
N TRP A 128 6.20 -3.29 8.81
CA TRP A 128 5.67 -4.17 7.76
C TRP A 128 4.82 -5.32 8.32
N SER A 129 5.17 -5.83 9.50
CA SER A 129 4.37 -6.84 10.22
C SER A 129 2.95 -6.39 10.53
N ASP A 130 2.69 -5.10 10.65
CA ASP A 130 1.36 -4.58 11.00
C ASP A 130 0.34 -4.88 9.88
N LEU A 131 0.79 -5.07 8.64
CA LEU A 131 -0.08 -5.42 7.51
C LEU A 131 -0.60 -6.86 7.58
N LEU A 132 0.09 -7.73 8.32
CA LEU A 132 -0.29 -9.13 8.53
C LEU A 132 -1.38 -9.29 9.60
N THR A 133 -1.50 -8.29 10.48
CA THR A 133 -2.50 -8.27 11.56
C THR A 133 -3.61 -7.29 11.21
N PRO A 134 -4.85 -7.75 11.04
CA PRO A 134 -5.98 -6.82 11.03
C PRO A 134 -5.97 -6.09 12.36
N ARG A 135 -5.94 -4.74 12.36
CA ARG A 135 -6.29 -4.04 13.60
C ARG A 135 -7.76 -4.33 13.80
N ARG A 136 -8.14 -4.84 14.98
CA ARG A 136 -9.55 -4.77 15.35
C ARG A 136 -9.86 -3.28 15.38
N SER A 137 -10.67 -2.83 14.42
CA SER A 137 -11.16 -1.47 14.42
C SER A 137 -11.80 -1.25 15.80
N ALA A 138 -11.19 -0.40 16.62
CA ALA A 138 -11.67 -0.09 17.96
C ALA A 138 -12.88 0.84 17.81
N SER A 139 -14.00 0.25 17.41
CA SER A 139 -15.27 0.95 17.20
C SER A 139 -16.43 0.02 17.59
N ALA A 140 -16.53 -0.30 18.88
CA ALA A 140 -17.77 -0.64 19.60
C ALA A 140 -17.45 -1.09 21.03
N ASP A 141 -17.11 -0.16 21.92
CA ASP A 141 -17.45 -0.28 23.35
C ASP A 141 -17.06 1.00 24.10
N THR A 142 -17.92 2.00 24.02
CA THR A 142 -18.15 2.95 25.14
C THR A 142 -19.58 3.44 25.02
N ALA A 143 -20.52 2.51 25.22
CA ALA A 143 -21.85 2.83 25.69
C ALA A 143 -21.99 2.18 27.07
N ARG A 144 -21.62 2.92 28.11
CA ARG A 144 -22.19 2.75 29.44
C ARG A 144 -22.13 4.04 30.23
#